data_AF-A0A1J8R2T2-F1
#
_entry.id   AF-A0A1J8R2T2-F1
#
_cell.length_a   1.000
_cell.length_b   1.000
_cell.length_c   1.000
_cell.angle_alpha   90.00
_cell.angle_beta   90.00
_cell.angle_gamma   90.00
#
_symmetry.space_group_name_H-M   'P 1'
#
loop_
_entity.id
_entity.type
_entity.pdbx_description
1 polymer ?
#
loop_
_entity_poly.entity_id
_entity_poly.type
_entity_poly.pdbx_seq_one_letter_code
_entity_poly.pdbx_strand_id
1 'polypeptide(L)'
;MYLSGMSFYVLADHFLVHQSHPYEEEARKLERKSNRKLYQDFKEEVCLRYLKRHYDSGTLNTSLGYNVQEECKKIRGVSKIAALASPTPIFMRLRLHLSDIVQQMLEGGF
;
A
#
# COMPACT_ATOMS: atom_id res chain seq x y z
N MET A 1 12.26 -43.04 21.39
CA MET A 1 11.22 -42.19 20.74
C MET A 1 11.47 -42.18 19.24
N TYR A 2 10.43 -42.28 18.40
CA TYR A 2 10.58 -42.29 16.93
C TYR A 2 10.08 -40.95 16.37
N LEU A 3 10.98 -40.17 15.76
CA LEU A 3 10.68 -38.85 15.20
C LEU A 3 11.28 -38.78 13.79
N SER A 4 10.52 -38.26 12.82
CA SER A 4 10.99 -38.02 11.44
C SER A 4 11.71 -39.20 10.77
N GLY A 5 11.23 -40.43 10.97
CA GLY A 5 11.78 -41.61 10.32
C GLY A 5 13.05 -42.19 10.95
N MET A 6 13.48 -41.69 12.12
CA MET A 6 14.66 -42.16 12.83
C MET A 6 14.33 -42.53 14.28
N SER A 7 14.94 -43.61 14.76
CA SER A 7 14.81 -44.09 16.15
C SER A 7 15.86 -43.44 17.05
N PHE A 8 15.40 -42.64 18.01
CA PHE A 8 16.24 -41.99 19.00
C PHE A 8 16.15 -42.73 20.34
N TYR A 9 17.31 -43.17 20.85
CA TYR A 9 17.48 -43.69 22.20
C TYR A 9 18.11 -42.60 23.05
N VAL A 10 17.30 -41.90 23.84
CA VAL A 10 17.75 -40.78 24.64
C VAL A 10 17.13 -40.89 26.03
N LEU A 11 17.91 -40.57 27.06
CA LEU A 11 17.42 -40.45 28.45
C LEU A 11 16.39 -39.31 28.52
N ALA A 12 15.38 -39.42 29.39
CA ALA A 12 14.20 -38.54 29.43
C ALA A 12 14.54 -37.04 29.59
N ASP A 13 15.72 -36.77 30.11
CA ASP A 13 16.31 -35.51 30.52
C ASP A 13 17.24 -34.88 29.46
N HIS A 14 17.45 -35.55 28.33
CA HIS A 14 18.33 -35.09 27.25
C HIS A 14 17.60 -34.44 26.05
N PHE A 15 16.27 -34.43 26.04
CA PHE A 15 15.52 -33.67 25.06
C PHE A 15 15.24 -32.25 25.58
N LEU A 16 16.19 -31.34 25.34
CA LEU A 16 15.86 -29.92 25.18
C LEU A 16 15.13 -29.74 23.85
N VAL A 17 13.92 -30.31 23.73
CA VAL A 17 12.94 -29.79 22.76
C VAL A 17 12.86 -28.31 23.10
N HIS A 18 13.28 -27.44 22.17
CA HIS A 18 13.34 -26.01 22.44
C HIS A 18 11.99 -25.60 23.00
N GLN A 19 11.94 -25.38 24.32
CA GLN A 19 10.74 -24.85 24.94
C GLN A 19 10.55 -23.52 24.25
N SER A 20 9.38 -23.30 23.66
CA SER A 20 9.00 -22.03 23.05
C SER A 20 9.34 -20.92 24.04
N HIS A 21 10.50 -20.27 23.86
CA HIS A 21 11.03 -19.37 24.87
C HIS A 21 10.07 -18.18 24.92
N PRO A 22 9.43 -17.90 26.07
CA PRO A 22 8.47 -16.79 26.16
C PRO A 22 9.11 -15.44 25.81
N TYR A 23 10.43 -15.34 25.97
CA TYR A 23 11.23 -14.18 25.57
C TYR A 23 11.18 -13.89 24.06
N GLU A 24 11.15 -14.93 23.21
CA GLU A 24 11.13 -14.75 21.76
C GLU A 24 9.75 -14.27 21.26
N GLU A 25 8.66 -14.71 21.89
CA GLU A 25 7.31 -14.27 21.53
C GLU A 25 7.02 -12.81 21.92
N GLU A 26 7.49 -12.34 23.07
CA GLU A 26 7.35 -10.92 23.45
C GLU A 26 8.18 -10.01 22.52
N ALA A 27 9.38 -10.43 22.12
CA ALA A 27 10.19 -9.72 21.13
C ALA A 27 9.47 -9.65 19.76
N ARG A 28 8.90 -10.76 19.28
CA ARG A 28 8.11 -10.81 18.04
C ARG A 28 6.88 -9.90 18.08
N LYS A 29 6.18 -9.80 19.21
CA LYS A 29 5.05 -8.87 19.38
C LYS A 29 5.51 -7.41 19.23
N LEU A 30 6.62 -7.06 19.87
CA LEU A 30 7.19 -5.70 19.79
C LEU A 30 7.65 -5.37 18.37
N GLU A 31 8.31 -6.32 17.71
CA GLU A 31 8.74 -6.21 16.32
C GLU A 31 7.55 -5.96 15.38
N ARG A 32 6.49 -6.78 15.46
CA ARG A 32 5.27 -6.59 14.64
C ARG A 32 4.61 -5.24 14.87
N LYS A 33 4.58 -4.76 16.12
CA LYS A 33 4.04 -3.44 16.47
C LYS A 33 4.88 -2.33 15.84
N SER A 34 6.20 -2.44 15.92
CA SER A 34 7.14 -1.50 15.28
C SER A 34 6.98 -1.50 13.76
N ASN A 35 7.01 -2.67 13.13
CA ASN A 35 6.86 -2.83 11.68
C ASN A 35 5.53 -2.28 11.17
N ARG A 36 4.43 -2.50 11.92
CA ARG A 36 3.13 -1.91 11.59
C ARG A 36 3.21 -0.39 11.55
N LYS A 37 3.84 0.25 12.53
CA LYS A 37 3.99 1.71 12.56
C LYS A 37 4.86 2.20 11.41
N LEU A 38 6.05 1.61 11.24
CA LEU A 38 6.98 1.96 10.17
C LEU A 38 6.31 1.86 8.79
N TYR A 39 5.51 0.82 8.55
CA TYR A 39 4.78 0.66 7.30
C TYR A 39 3.67 1.70 7.10
N GLN A 40 3.04 2.19 8.16
CA GLN A 40 2.08 3.32 8.03
C GLN A 40 2.81 4.61 7.67
N ASP A 41 3.88 4.93 8.41
CA ASP A 41 4.67 6.16 8.19
C ASP A 41 5.26 6.17 6.76
N PHE A 42 5.78 5.04 6.29
CA PHE A 42 6.26 4.87 4.92
C PHE A 42 5.17 5.14 3.87
N LYS A 43 3.97 4.59 4.06
CA LYS A 43 2.86 4.83 3.12
C LYS A 43 2.47 6.30 3.06
N GLU A 44 2.48 7.00 4.19
CA GLU A 44 2.19 8.43 4.25
C GLU A 44 3.26 9.25 3.50
N GLU A 45 4.54 9.00 3.76
CA GLU A 45 5.65 9.67 3.07
C GLU A 45 5.60 9.47 1.56
N VAL A 46 5.45 8.22 1.13
CA VAL A 46 5.39 7.85 -0.29
C VAL A 46 4.23 8.58 -0.97
N CYS A 47 3.05 8.59 -0.36
CA CYS A 47 1.90 9.29 -0.92
C CYS A 47 2.15 10.78 -1.11
N LEU A 48 2.69 11.45 -0.10
CA LEU A 48 3.03 12.87 -0.19
C LEU A 48 4.07 13.14 -1.29
N ARG A 49 5.10 12.28 -1.39
CA ARG A 49 6.15 12.40 -2.41
C ARG A 49 5.58 12.25 -3.82
N TYR A 50 4.72 11.26 -4.06
CA TYR A 50 4.12 11.05 -5.37
C TYR A 50 3.10 12.14 -5.73
N LEU A 51 2.24 12.55 -4.79
CA LEU A 51 1.31 13.67 -5.00
C LEU A 51 2.06 14.94 -5.41
N LYS A 52 3.15 15.26 -4.70
CA LYS A 52 4.01 16.41 -5.03
C LYS A 52 4.63 16.25 -6.42
N ARG A 53 5.21 15.10 -6.75
CA ARG A 53 5.81 14.84 -8.06
C ARG A 53 4.81 15.01 -9.21
N HIS A 54 3.58 14.53 -9.05
CA HIS A 54 2.54 14.67 -10.05
C HIS A 54 1.99 16.10 -10.14
N TYR A 55 1.95 16.81 -9.02
CA TYR A 55 1.61 18.24 -8.97
C TYR A 55 2.66 19.07 -9.73
N ASP A 56 3.95 18.90 -9.39
CA ASP A 56 5.06 19.65 -9.98
C ASP A 56 5.19 19.39 -11.49
N SER A 57 4.86 18.17 -11.94
CA SER A 57 4.87 17.80 -13.37
C SER A 57 3.57 18.12 -14.11
N GLY A 58 2.55 18.66 -13.43
CA GLY A 58 1.24 18.95 -14.03
C GLY A 58 0.43 17.70 -14.44
N THR A 59 0.87 16.50 -14.07
CA THR A 59 0.23 15.22 -14.43
C THR A 59 -0.78 14.74 -13.39
N LEU A 60 -0.98 15.48 -12.31
CA LEU A 60 -1.89 15.11 -11.22
C LEU A 60 -3.34 14.89 -11.69
N ASN A 61 -3.82 15.71 -12.64
CA ASN A 61 -5.18 15.61 -13.17
C ASN A 61 -5.28 14.77 -14.46
N THR A 62 -4.27 13.98 -14.78
CA THR A 62 -4.29 13.07 -15.94
C THR A 62 -4.57 11.64 -15.48
N SER A 63 -4.75 10.72 -16.43
CA SER A 63 -4.90 9.28 -16.14
C SER A 63 -3.74 8.72 -15.30
N LEU A 64 -2.54 9.30 -15.43
CA LEU A 64 -1.36 8.91 -14.66
C LEU A 64 -1.46 9.29 -13.18
N GLY A 65 -2.02 10.47 -12.87
CA GLY A 65 -2.17 10.97 -11.50
C GLY A 65 -3.34 10.37 -10.72
N TYR A 66 -4.32 9.78 -11.41
CA TYR A 66 -5.54 9.24 -10.79
C TYR A 66 -5.27 8.12 -9.79
N ASN A 67 -4.36 7.20 -10.12
CA ASN A 67 -3.99 6.10 -9.23
C ASN A 67 -3.43 6.62 -7.90
N VAL A 68 -2.55 7.62 -7.96
CA VAL A 68 -1.96 8.24 -6.76
C VAL A 68 -3.03 8.93 -5.93
N GLN A 69 -3.98 9.63 -6.55
CA GLN A 69 -5.09 10.26 -5.82
C GLN A 69 -5.97 9.24 -5.09
N GLU A 70 -6.38 8.18 -5.77
CA GLU A 70 -7.29 7.16 -5.20
C GLU A 70 -6.61 6.32 -4.12
N GLU A 71 -5.35 5.93 -4.29
CA GLU A 71 -4.62 5.20 -3.25
C GLU A 71 -4.33 6.07 -2.04
N CYS A 72 -3.93 7.33 -2.24
CA CYS A 72 -3.63 8.23 -1.13
C CYS A 72 -4.86 8.66 -0.31
N LYS A 73 -6.07 8.65 -0.90
CA LYS A 73 -7.33 8.89 -0.17
C LYS A 73 -7.59 7.82 0.91
N LYS A 74 -7.11 6.60 0.73
CA LYS A 74 -7.31 5.48 1.67
C LYS A 74 -6.43 5.58 2.92
N ILE A 75 -5.39 6.42 2.89
CA ILE A 75 -4.42 6.56 3.99
C ILE A 75 -4.86 7.68 4.92
N ARG A 76 -5.12 7.34 6.19
CA ARG A 76 -5.74 8.26 7.17
C ARG A 76 -4.99 9.58 7.36
N GLY A 77 -3.65 9.57 7.43
CA GLY A 77 -2.85 10.78 7.62
C GLY A 77 -2.81 11.72 6.41
N VAL A 78 -3.08 11.21 5.20
CA VAL A 78 -2.92 11.95 3.93
C VAL A 78 -4.26 12.15 3.20
N SER A 79 -5.34 11.50 3.64
CA SER A 79 -6.63 11.48 2.94
C SER A 79 -7.20 12.86 2.63
N LYS A 80 -7.10 13.80 3.57
CA LYS A 80 -7.57 15.19 3.37
C LYS A 80 -6.78 15.91 2.29
N ILE A 81 -5.44 15.75 2.29
CA ILE A 81 -4.55 16.36 1.30
C ILE A 81 -4.80 15.74 -0.06
N ALA A 82 -4.93 14.42 -0.13
CA ALA A 82 -5.24 13.68 -1.36
C ALA A 82 -6.62 14.07 -1.95
N ALA A 83 -7.62 14.30 -1.10
CA ALA A 83 -8.95 14.74 -1.54
C ALA A 83 -8.91 16.14 -2.17
N LEU A 84 -8.16 17.08 -1.57
CA LEU A 84 -7.94 18.41 -2.14
C LEU A 84 -7.15 18.37 -3.46
N ALA A 85 -6.25 17.40 -3.60
CA ALA A 85 -5.46 17.18 -4.80
C ALA A 85 -6.25 16.51 -5.94
N SER A 86 -7.44 15.95 -5.67
CA SER A 86 -8.26 15.27 -6.67
C SER A 86 -9.28 16.21 -7.33
N PRO A 87 -9.48 16.15 -8.65
CA PRO A 87 -10.49 16.95 -9.31
C PRO A 87 -11.89 16.49 -8.86
N THR A 88 -12.80 17.44 -8.70
CA THR A 88 -14.20 17.14 -8.34
C THR A 88 -14.85 16.24 -9.41
N PRO A 89 -15.74 15.31 -9.02
CA PRO A 89 -16.33 14.32 -9.94
C PRO A 89 -17.08 14.97 -11.12
N ILE A 90 -17.58 16.19 -10.95
CA ILE A 90 -18.25 16.97 -11.99
C ILE A 90 -17.29 17.32 -13.14
N PHE A 91 -16.04 17.70 -12.82
CA PHE A 91 -15.05 18.09 -13.83
C PHE A 91 -14.50 16.89 -14.62
N MET A 92 -14.42 15.72 -13.98
CA MET A 92 -13.88 14.50 -14.60
C MET A 92 -14.86 13.86 -15.60
N ARG A 93 -16.17 13.86 -15.28
CA ARG A 93 -17.22 13.33 -16.18
C ARG A 93 -17.36 14.13 -17.46
N LEU A 94 -17.24 15.46 -17.38
CA LEU A 94 -17.25 16.33 -18.56
C LEU A 94 -15.99 16.16 -19.41
N ARG A 95 -14.82 15.95 -18.79
CA ARG A 95 -13.55 15.85 -19.52
C ARG A 95 -13.38 14.54 -20.27
N LEU A 96 -13.81 13.41 -19.69
CA LEU A 96 -13.84 12.11 -20.38
C LEU A 96 -14.81 12.15 -21.57
N HIS A 97 -16.01 12.70 -21.37
CA HIS A 97 -16.96 12.89 -22.47
C HIS A 97 -16.42 13.82 -23.56
N LEU A 98 -15.72 14.92 -23.20
CA LEU A 98 -15.13 15.79 -24.21
C LEU A 98 -13.99 15.13 -24.98
N SER A 99 -13.13 14.33 -24.34
CA SER A 99 -12.10 13.58 -25.05
C SER A 99 -12.69 12.54 -25.98
N ASP A 100 -13.76 11.84 -25.56
CA ASP A 100 -14.43 10.85 -26.41
C ASP A 100 -15.17 11.52 -27.58
N ILE A 101 -15.79 12.68 -27.36
CA ILE A 101 -16.43 13.46 -28.43
C ILE A 101 -15.39 14.02 -29.40
N VAL A 102 -14.27 14.56 -28.91
CA VAL A 102 -13.20 15.08 -29.79
C VAL A 102 -12.53 13.95 -30.57
N GLN A 103 -12.35 12.77 -29.96
CA GLN A 103 -11.86 11.57 -30.65
C GLN A 103 -12.85 11.08 -31.71
N GLN A 104 -14.16 11.06 -31.39
CA GLN A 104 -15.22 10.73 -32.35
C GLN A 104 -15.33 11.75 -33.50
N MET A 105 -15.08 13.04 -33.25
CA MET A 105 -15.05 14.06 -34.30
C MET A 105 -13.79 14.00 -35.17
N LEU A 106 -12.67 13.50 -34.65
CA LEU A 106 -11.42 13.32 -35.42
C LEU A 106 -11.43 12.02 -36.25
N GLU A 107 -12.10 10.98 -35.78
CA GLU A 107 -12.21 9.68 -36.48
C GLU A 107 -13.46 9.58 -37.38
N GLY A 108 -14.51 10.36 -37.08
CA GLY A 108 -15.77 10.42 -37.83
C GLY A 108 -15.83 11.52 -38.88
N GLY A 109 -14.72 11.77 -39.59
CA GLY A 109 -14.68 12.72 -40.69
C GLY A 109 -15.76 12.43 -41.75
N PHE A 110 -16.47 13.48 -42.16
CA PHE A 110 -17.26 13.52 -43.40
C PHE A 110 -16.43 13.11 -44.61
#